data_AF-A0A1H8JGP4-F1
#
_entry.id   AF-A0A1H8JGP4-F1
#
_cell.length_a   1.000
_cell.length_b   1.000
_cell.length_c   1.000
_cell.angle_alpha   90.00
_cell.angle_beta   90.00
_cell.angle_gamma   90.00
#
_symmetry.space_group_name_H-M   'P 1'
#
loop_
_entity.id
_entity.type
_entity.pdbx_description
1 polymer ?
#
loop_
_entity_poly.entity_id
_entity_poly.type
_entity_poly.pdbx_seq_one_letter_code
_entity_poly.pdbx_strand_id
1 'polypeptide(L)' 'MEKWKTLKEVEREYNISANTLRWHINKKNIPEEYILKIGKTWVIDINWVKEHYQKRIN' A
#
# COMPACT_ATOMS: atom_id res chain seq x y z
N MET A 1 0.78 -1.64 17.20
CA MET A 1 0.14 -1.90 15.89
C MET A 1 1.15 -1.62 14.81
N GLU A 2 1.40 -2.59 13.94
CA GLU A 2 2.38 -2.48 12.86
C GLU A 2 1.84 -1.55 11.76
N LYS A 3 2.57 -0.46 11.46
CA LYS A 3 2.12 0.57 10.50
C LYS A 3 2.42 0.21 9.05
N TRP A 4 3.37 -0.68 8.81
CA TRP A 4 3.91 -0.98 7.49
C TRP A 4 3.54 -2.40 7.08
N LYS A 5 3.04 -2.56 5.86
CA LYS A 5 2.73 -3.87 5.27
C LYS A 5 3.31 -4.00 3.88
N THR A 6 3.73 -5.19 3.51
CA THR A 6 4.12 -5.51 2.13
C THR A 6 2.91 -5.38 1.20
N LEU A 7 3.17 -5.13 -0.09
CA LEU A 7 2.10 -5.08 -1.09
C LEU A 7 1.27 -6.38 -1.14
N LYS A 8 1.89 -7.52 -0.81
CA LYS A 8 1.22 -8.83 -0.77
C LYS A 8 0.30 -9.00 0.44
N GLU A 9 0.66 -8.44 1.59
CA GLU A 9 -0.23 -8.42 2.75
C GLU A 9 -1.43 -7.51 2.51
N VAL A 10 -1.20 -6.33 1.90
CA VAL A 10 -2.29 -5.43 1.51
C VAL A 10 -3.25 -6.10 0.53
N GLU A 11 -2.74 -6.85 -0.44
CA GLU A 11 -3.56 -7.63 -1.38
C GLU A 11 -4.47 -8.65 -0.68
N ARG A 12 -3.95 -9.37 0.31
CA ARG A 12 -4.73 -10.37 1.05
C ARG A 12 -5.78 -9.75 1.97
N GLU A 13 -5.47 -8.62 2.60
CA GLU A 13 -6.32 -8.01 3.63
C GLU A 13 -7.34 -7.02 3.09
N TYR A 14 -6.98 -6.27 2.05
CA TYR A 14 -7.79 -5.16 1.52
C TYR A 14 -8.32 -5.44 0.12
N ASN A 15 -8.00 -6.62 -0.46
CA ASN A 15 -8.39 -7.01 -1.81
C ASN A 15 -7.91 -6.01 -2.89
N ILE A 16 -6.75 -5.37 -2.66
CA ILE A 16 -6.12 -4.43 -3.59
C ILE A 16 -4.92 -5.11 -4.22
N SER A 17 -4.91 -5.27 -5.54
CA SER A 17 -3.81 -5.99 -6.20
C SER A 17 -2.44 -5.38 -5.90
N ALA A 18 -1.48 -6.24 -5.52
CA ALA A 18 -0.11 -5.84 -5.28
C ALA A 18 0.54 -5.22 -6.53
N ASN A 19 0.12 -5.66 -7.73
CA ASN A 19 0.57 -5.10 -9.00
C ASN A 19 0.05 -3.68 -9.20
N THR A 20 -1.21 -3.42 -8.85
CA THR A 20 -1.80 -2.07 -8.88
C THR A 20 -1.04 -1.15 -7.96
N LEU A 21 -0.80 -1.54 -6.70
CA LEU A 21 -0.02 -0.74 -5.75
C LEU A 21 1.40 -0.48 -6.26
N ARG A 22 2.08 -1.50 -6.79
CA ARG A 22 3.41 -1.33 -7.40
C ARG A 22 3.39 -0.36 -8.58
N TRP A 23 2.36 -0.40 -9.41
CA TRP A 23 2.19 0.54 -10.51
C TRP A 23 2.01 1.96 -10.01
N HIS A 24 1.19 2.18 -8.97
CA HIS A 24 1.02 3.50 -8.34
C HIS A 24 2.33 4.02 -7.73
N ILE A 25 3.12 3.17 -7.07
CA ILE A 25 4.46 3.51 -6.57
C ILE A 25 5.35 3.97 -7.74
N ASN A 26 5.43 3.18 -8.80
CA ASN A 26 6.28 3.50 -9.97
C ASN A 26 5.84 4.79 -10.69
N LYS A 27 4.54 5.12 -10.64
CA LYS A 27 3.99 6.36 -11.21
C LYS A 27 4.09 7.56 -10.27
N LYS A 28 4.66 7.41 -9.07
CA LYS A 28 4.71 8.44 -8.02
C LYS A 28 3.31 8.94 -7.60
N ASN A 29 2.31 8.07 -7.70
CA ASN A 29 0.95 8.33 -7.25
C ASN A 29 0.78 8.07 -5.74
N ILE A 30 1.81 7.55 -5.08
CA ILE A 30 1.88 7.36 -3.64
C ILE A 30 3.04 8.20 -3.13
N PRO A 31 2.83 9.14 -2.20
CA PRO A 31 3.92 9.96 -1.66
C PRO A 31 4.99 9.10 -1.00
N GLU A 32 6.25 9.49 -1.17
CA GLU A 32 7.41 8.70 -0.71
C GLU A 32 7.41 8.47 0.81
N GLU A 33 6.81 9.36 1.60
CA GLU A 33 6.66 9.20 3.06
C GLU A 33 5.76 8.03 3.49
N TYR A 34 4.89 7.53 2.60
CA TYR A 34 4.01 6.39 2.85
C TYR A 34 4.52 5.09 2.25
N ILE A 35 5.71 5.09 1.63
CA ILE A 35 6.30 3.91 1.01
C ILE A 35 7.74 3.72 1.48
N LEU A 36 8.09 2.50 1.86
CA LEU A 36 9.46 2.14 2.20
C LEU A 36 9.90 0.95 1.37
N LYS A 37 11.19 0.93 1.03
CA LYS A 37 11.81 -0.19 0.33
C LYS A 37 12.75 -0.91 1.28
N ILE A 38 12.39 -2.12 1.68
CA ILE A 38 13.19 -2.98 2.55
C ILE A 38 13.83 -4.05 1.67
N GLY A 39 15.11 -3.85 1.35
CA GLY A 39 15.83 -4.68 0.38
C GLY A 39 15.19 -4.64 -1.02
N LYS A 40 14.60 -5.77 -1.44
CA LYS A 40 13.89 -5.89 -2.73
C LYS A 40 12.37 -5.72 -2.62
N THR A 41 11.86 -5.57 -1.40
CA THR A 41 10.42 -5.56 -1.12
C THR A 41 9.94 -4.14 -0.84
N TRP A 42 8.82 -3.78 -1.45
CA TRP A 42 8.10 -2.55 -1.12
C TRP A 42 7.12 -2.83 0.01
N VAL A 43 7.12 -1.95 1.01
CA VAL A 43 6.11 -1.86 2.06
C VAL A 43 5.44 -0.50 1.99
N ILE A 44 4.20 -0.44 2.44
CA ILE A 44 3.34 0.74 2.37
C ILE A 44 2.68 0.99 3.73
N ASP A 45 2.48 2.25 4.09
CA ASP A 45 1.76 2.65 5.31
C ASP A 45 0.29 2.24 5.19
N ILE A 46 -0.17 1.47 6.17
CA ILE A 46 -1.50 0.89 6.17
C ILE A 46 -2.61 1.93 6.37
N ASN A 47 -2.32 3.03 7.06
CA ASN A 47 -3.30 4.10 7.29
C ASN A 47 -3.57 4.83 5.98
N TRP A 48 -2.52 5.11 5.20
CA TRP A 48 -2.66 5.70 3.87
C TRP A 48 -3.50 4.82 2.95
N VAL A 49 -3.26 3.50 2.96
CA VAL A 49 -4.06 2.53 2.20
C VAL A 49 -5.53 2.59 2.60
N LYS A 50 -5.83 2.60 3.91
CA LYS A 50 -7.21 2.69 4.40
C LYS A 50 -7.88 3.99 3.95
N GLU A 51 -7.21 5.13 4.11
CA GLU A 51 -7.76 6.43 3.73
C GLU A 51 -8.04 6.54 2.23
N HIS A 52 -7.19 5.95 1.37
CA HIS A 52 -7.27 6.12 -0.08
C HIS A 52 -8.08 5.03 -0.79
N TYR A 53 -8.07 3.79 -0.28
CA TYR A 53 -8.68 2.64 -0.96
C TYR A 53 -9.89 2.07 -0.22
N GLN A 54 -10.03 2.32 1.08
CA GLN A 54 -11.24 1.95 1.80
C GLN A 54 -12.32 3.01 1.53
N LYS A 55 -12.83 3.03 0.30
CA LYS A 55 -14.07 3.77 -0.01
C LYS A 55 -15.16 3.23 0.90
N ARG A 56 -15.73 4.13 1.71
CA ARG A 56 -16.84 3.90 2.65
C ARG A 56 -17.68 2.69 2.21
N ILE A 57 -17.60 1.60 2.98
CA ILE A 57 -18.71 0.66 3.04
C ILE A 57 -19.85 1.49 3.65
N ASN A 58 -20.68 2.05 2.80
CA ASN A 58 -21.93 2.73 3.17
C ASN A 58 -23.04 2.02 2.42
#